data_AF-A0A394DC59-F1
#
_entry.id   AF-A0A394DC59-F1
#
_cell.length_a   1.000
_cell.length_b   1.000
_cell.length_c   1.000
_cell.angle_alpha   90.00
_cell.angle_beta   90.00
_cell.angle_gamma   90.00
#
_symmetry.space_group_name_H-M   'P 1'
#
loop_
_entity.id
_entity.type
_entity.pdbx_description
1 polymer ?
#
loop_
_entity_poly.entity_id
_entity_poly.type
_entity_poly.pdbx_seq_one_letter_code
_entity_poly.pdbx_strand_id
1 'polypeptide(L)'
;MLFSGSMDHSIKVWDLDTLQCKMTLNGHTDMVTSLICWDSFLLSSSSDCTIKIWVATEEGTIKVAYTHTEENGILALNGMSDAEGKPILFSSSADNSVRLYELPSFLERGRLFAKQVVRSIEIGPEGLFFTGDGTGLLMVWRWLEVPKVASS
;
A
#
# COMPACT_ATOMS: atom_id res chain seq x y z
N MET A 1 9.87 12.58 -9.98
CA MET A 1 8.61 13.23 -9.55
C MET A 1 8.38 12.89 -8.09
N LEU A 2 7.72 13.78 -7.36
CA LEU A 2 7.26 13.53 -5.99
C LEU A 2 5.74 13.48 -5.99
N PHE A 3 5.17 12.62 -5.15
CA PHE A 3 3.73 12.48 -4.97
C PHE A 3 3.36 12.77 -3.52
N SER A 4 2.24 13.43 -3.30
CA SER A 4 1.73 13.69 -1.96
C SER A 4 0.22 13.46 -1.91
N GLY A 5 -0.24 12.68 -0.93
CA GLY A 5 -1.65 12.45 -0.65
C GLY A 5 -2.14 13.44 0.39
N SER A 6 -3.42 13.80 0.34
CA SER A 6 -4.00 14.82 1.19
C SER A 6 -5.35 14.38 1.77
N MET A 7 -5.71 15.02 2.88
CA MET A 7 -7.03 14.93 3.50
C MET A 7 -8.12 15.56 2.62
N ASP A 8 -7.76 16.34 1.61
CA ASP A 8 -8.68 16.91 0.60
C ASP A 8 -9.06 15.90 -0.51
N HIS A 9 -8.68 14.63 -0.35
CA HIS A 9 -8.95 13.51 -1.26
C HIS A 9 -8.12 13.53 -2.55
N SER A 10 -7.25 14.53 -2.72
CA SER A 10 -6.40 14.67 -3.90
C SER A 10 -5.00 14.11 -3.68
N ILE A 11 -4.37 13.73 -4.80
CA ILE A 11 -2.95 13.42 -4.85
C ILE A 11 -2.29 14.48 -5.73
N LYS A 12 -1.25 15.13 -5.24
CA LYS A 12 -0.49 16.11 -6.02
C LYS A 12 0.79 15.50 -6.56
N VAL A 13 1.12 15.86 -7.80
CA VAL A 13 2.33 15.47 -8.51
C VAL A 13 3.22 16.69 -8.62
N TRP A 14 4.44 16.57 -8.11
CA TRP A 14 5.40 17.66 -8.03
C TRP A 14 6.60 17.38 -8.92
N ASP A 15 7.04 18.43 -9.59
CA ASP A 15 8.32 18.48 -10.27
C ASP A 15 9.41 18.85 -9.25
N LEU A 16 10.49 18.05 -9.19
CA LEU A 16 11.52 18.24 -8.18
C LEU A 16 12.53 19.34 -8.55
N ASP A 17 12.67 19.66 -9.84
CA ASP A 17 13.63 20.67 -10.31
C ASP A 17 13.04 22.08 -10.15
N THR A 18 11.75 22.24 -10.44
CA THR A 18 11.03 23.51 -10.37
C THR A 18 10.24 23.70 -9.07
N LEU A 19 10.07 22.63 -8.30
CA LEU A 19 9.23 22.58 -7.07
C LEU A 19 7.78 23.02 -7.30
N GLN A 20 7.29 22.90 -8.54
CA GLN A 20 5.92 23.25 -8.91
C GLN A 20 5.01 22.02 -8.93
N CYS A 21 3.74 22.24 -8.56
CA CYS A 21 2.70 21.24 -8.72
C CYS A 21 2.35 21.11 -10.21
N LYS A 22 2.71 19.98 -10.83
CA LYS A 22 2.42 19.70 -12.25
C LYS A 22 1.00 19.22 -12.47
N MET A 23 0.48 18.37 -11.58
CA MET A 23 -0.83 17.75 -11.72
C MET A 23 -1.48 17.54 -10.36
N THR A 24 -2.81 17.60 -10.34
CA THR A 24 -3.64 17.17 -9.20
C THR A 24 -4.51 16.02 -9.68
N LEU A 25 -4.31 14.85 -9.09
CA LEU A 25 -5.06 13.63 -9.38
C LEU A 25 -6.24 13.58 -8.42
N ASN A 26 -7.44 13.53 -8.99
CA ASN A 26 -8.69 13.37 -8.25
C ASN A 26 -9.25 12.00 -8.60
N GLY A 27 -9.76 11.28 -7.60
CA GLY A 27 -10.35 9.96 -7.82
C GLY A 27 -10.76 9.24 -6.55
N HIS A 28 -10.13 9.56 -5.42
CA HIS A 28 -10.62 9.14 -4.11
C HIS A 28 -11.79 10.00 -3.66
N THR A 29 -12.70 9.42 -2.90
CA THR A 29 -13.88 10.12 -2.34
C THR A 29 -13.71 10.50 -0.87
N ASP A 30 -12.59 10.11 -0.26
CA ASP A 30 -12.19 10.42 1.12
C ASP A 30 -10.66 10.60 1.20
N MET A 31 -10.14 10.95 2.38
CA MET A 31 -8.72 11.23 2.64
C MET A 31 -7.79 10.15 2.07
N VAL A 32 -6.73 10.60 1.40
CA VAL A 32 -5.66 9.70 0.94
C VAL A 32 -4.76 9.40 2.13
N THR A 33 -4.74 8.14 2.55
CA THR A 33 -4.08 7.72 3.78
C THR A 33 -2.64 7.27 3.56
N SER A 34 -2.33 6.72 2.38
CA SER A 34 -0.99 6.26 2.04
C SER A 34 -0.74 6.34 0.54
N LEU A 35 0.53 6.51 0.18
CA LEU A 35 1.03 6.45 -1.19
C LEU A 35 2.30 5.62 -1.23
N ILE A 36 2.40 4.73 -2.21
CA ILE A 36 3.64 4.02 -2.53
C ILE A 36 3.91 4.08 -4.03
N CYS A 37 5.17 4.29 -4.40
CA CYS A 37 5.62 4.18 -5.77
C CYS A 37 6.27 2.81 -5.93
N TRP A 38 5.73 1.99 -6.82
CA TRP A 38 6.26 0.66 -7.11
C TRP A 38 6.53 0.54 -8.60
N ASP A 39 7.82 0.57 -8.95
CA ASP A 39 8.29 0.63 -10.34
C ASP A 39 7.66 1.80 -11.12
N SER A 40 6.76 1.49 -12.05
CA SER A 40 6.06 2.45 -12.90
C SER A 40 4.65 2.79 -12.41
N PHE A 41 4.21 2.18 -11.30
CA PHE A 41 2.88 2.34 -10.73
C PHE A 41 2.93 3.21 -9.50
N LEU A 42 2.00 4.15 -9.40
CA LEU A 42 1.67 4.80 -8.14
C LEU A 42 0.48 4.06 -7.55
N LEU A 43 0.59 3.57 -6.32
CA LEU A 43 -0.54 3.04 -5.57
C LEU A 43 -0.94 4.04 -4.49
N SER A 44 -2.24 4.24 -4.35
CA SER A 44 -2.80 5.06 -3.28
C SER A 44 -3.87 4.29 -2.52
N SER A 45 -3.91 4.49 -1.21
CA SER A 45 -5.02 4.04 -0.38
C SER A 45 -5.78 5.23 0.18
N SER A 46 -7.04 4.98 0.51
CA SER A 46 -7.90 5.98 1.14
C SER A 46 -8.81 5.36 2.19
N SER A 47 -9.35 6.24 3.03
CA SER A 47 -10.44 5.89 3.95
C SER A 47 -11.76 5.60 3.23
N ASP A 48 -11.84 5.83 1.92
CA ASP A 48 -12.97 5.42 1.06
C ASP A 48 -13.05 3.91 0.78
N CYS A 49 -12.25 3.12 1.50
CA CYS A 49 -12.10 1.67 1.35
C CYS A 49 -11.51 1.23 0.00
N THR A 50 -10.84 2.12 -0.75
CA THR A 50 -10.23 1.75 -2.03
C THR A 50 -8.71 1.88 -2.08
N ILE A 51 -8.10 0.99 -2.85
CA ILE A 51 -6.72 1.11 -3.35
C ILE A 51 -6.80 1.41 -4.84
N LYS A 52 -6.14 2.47 -5.29
CA LYS A 52 -6.09 2.84 -6.70
C LYS A 52 -4.67 2.70 -7.24
N ILE A 53 -4.57 2.10 -8.42
CA ILE A 53 -3.34 2.07 -9.22
C ILE A 53 -3.42 3.17 -10.24
N TRP A 54 -2.41 4.03 -10.26
CA TRP A 54 -2.26 5.10 -11.21
C TRP A 54 -1.08 4.83 -12.15
N VAL A 55 -1.30 5.07 -13.44
CA VAL A 55 -0.30 4.90 -14.50
C VAL A 55 -0.16 6.18 -15.31
N ALA A 56 1.05 6.44 -15.77
CA ALA A 56 1.30 7.49 -16.75
C ALA A 56 0.81 7.06 -18.14
N THR A 57 0.14 7.95 -18.85
CA THR A 57 -0.28 7.77 -20.24
C THR A 57 0.78 8.35 -21.19
N GLU A 58 0.72 7.99 -22.48
CA GLU A 58 1.59 8.56 -23.52
C GLU A 58 1.47 10.08 -23.64
N GLU A 59 0.31 10.63 -23.24
CA GLU A 59 0.00 12.05 -23.18
C GLU A 59 0.68 12.78 -22.00
N GLY A 60 1.45 12.05 -21.18
CA GLY A 60 2.13 12.59 -19.99
C GLY A 60 1.20 12.82 -18.80
N THR A 61 -0.05 12.36 -18.86
CA THR A 61 -1.02 12.45 -17.74
C THR A 61 -1.01 11.20 -16.89
N ILE A 62 -1.44 11.29 -15.64
CA ILE A 62 -1.57 10.11 -14.76
C ILE A 62 -3.05 9.83 -14.53
N LYS A 63 -3.50 8.59 -14.79
CA LYS A 63 -4.90 8.16 -14.67
C LYS A 63 -5.00 6.86 -13.88
N VAL A 64 -6.17 6.61 -13.29
CA VAL A 64 -6.47 5.35 -12.60
C VAL A 64 -6.56 4.22 -13.63
N ALA A 65 -5.68 3.23 -13.51
CA ALA A 65 -5.72 2.00 -14.30
C ALA A 65 -6.62 0.93 -13.66
N TYR A 66 -6.64 0.87 -12.33
CA TYR A 66 -7.36 -0.14 -11.57
C TYR A 66 -7.78 0.40 -10.20
N THR A 67 -8.93 -0.06 -9.71
CA THR A 67 -9.42 0.21 -8.35
C THR A 67 -9.76 -1.11 -7.67
N HIS A 68 -9.12 -1.37 -6.54
CA HIS A 68 -9.47 -2.44 -5.62
C HIS A 68 -10.32 -1.85 -4.49
N THR A 69 -11.34 -2.58 -4.05
CA THR A 69 -12.21 -2.15 -2.95
C THR A 69 -12.15 -3.18 -1.83
N GLU A 70 -11.91 -2.71 -0.61
CA GLU A 70 -11.96 -3.50 0.61
C GLU A 70 -13.24 -3.18 1.41
N GLU A 71 -13.51 -3.97 2.46
CA GLU A 71 -14.68 -3.77 3.31
C GLU A 71 -14.54 -2.55 4.25
N ASN A 72 -13.30 -2.19 4.59
CA ASN A 72 -12.99 -1.16 5.58
C ASN A 72 -11.93 -0.19 5.05
N GLY A 73 -11.94 1.02 5.61
CA GLY A 73 -11.00 2.08 5.24
C GLY A 73 -9.55 1.63 5.45
N ILE A 74 -8.71 1.95 4.48
CA ILE A 74 -7.30 1.54 4.47
C ILE A 74 -6.49 2.66 5.11
N LEU A 75 -5.58 2.29 6.01
CA LEU A 75 -4.82 3.22 6.84
C LEU A 75 -3.38 3.38 6.38
N ALA A 76 -2.77 2.31 5.87
CA ALA A 76 -1.40 2.31 5.42
C ALA A 76 -1.20 1.29 4.29
N LEU A 77 -0.34 1.63 3.35
CA LEU A 77 0.17 0.70 2.34
C LEU A 77 1.67 0.55 2.51
N ASN A 78 2.16 -0.66 2.28
CA ASN A 78 3.57 -0.90 1.98
C ASN A 78 3.68 -2.05 0.98
N GLY A 79 4.87 -2.29 0.43
CA GLY A 79 5.08 -3.31 -0.58
C GLY A 79 6.44 -3.95 -0.44
N MET A 80 6.51 -5.26 -0.63
CA MET A 80 7.76 -5.99 -0.73
C MET A 80 7.71 -7.04 -1.83
N SER A 81 8.87 -7.43 -2.35
CA SER A 81 8.95 -8.60 -3.23
C SER A 81 9.04 -9.89 -2.39
N ASP A 82 8.39 -10.96 -2.83
CA ASP A 82 8.68 -12.31 -2.34
C ASP A 82 10.06 -12.79 -2.85
N ALA A 83 10.49 -14.01 -2.48
CA ALA A 83 11.82 -14.49 -2.88
C ALA A 83 11.88 -14.93 -4.36
N GLU A 84 10.74 -15.16 -5.02
CA GLU A 84 10.61 -15.27 -6.47
C GLU A 84 10.62 -13.90 -7.18
N GLY A 85 10.62 -12.79 -6.44
CA GLY A 85 10.62 -11.43 -6.96
C GLY A 85 9.23 -10.86 -7.28
N LYS A 86 8.15 -11.57 -6.95
CA LYS A 86 6.78 -11.10 -7.20
C LYS A 86 6.38 -10.00 -6.20
N PRO A 87 5.70 -8.95 -6.67
CA PRO A 87 5.28 -7.84 -5.81
C PRO A 87 4.11 -8.24 -4.90
N ILE A 88 4.32 -8.14 -3.59
CA ILE A 88 3.30 -8.33 -2.54
C ILE A 88 2.96 -6.99 -1.89
N LEU A 89 1.73 -6.53 -2.10
CA LEU A 89 1.17 -5.35 -1.48
C LEU A 89 0.61 -5.67 -0.09
N PHE A 90 0.97 -4.85 0.88
CA PHE A 90 0.40 -4.87 2.22
C PHE A 90 -0.60 -3.73 2.37
N SER A 91 -1.80 -4.07 2.81
CA SER A 91 -2.89 -3.13 3.08
C SER A 91 -3.30 -3.25 4.53
N SER A 92 -3.02 -2.22 5.32
CA SER A 92 -3.53 -2.15 6.68
C SER A 92 -4.93 -1.56 6.69
N SER A 93 -5.87 -2.25 7.31
CA SER A 93 -7.27 -1.87 7.34
C SER A 93 -7.73 -1.48 8.75
N ALA A 94 -8.81 -0.70 8.83
CA ALA A 94 -9.40 -0.26 10.09
C ALA A 94 -9.98 -1.42 10.94
N ASP A 95 -10.02 -2.64 10.41
CA ASP A 95 -10.47 -3.86 11.09
C ASP A 95 -9.35 -4.59 11.89
N ASN A 96 -8.24 -3.90 12.16
CA ASN A 96 -7.04 -4.42 12.86
C ASN A 96 -6.28 -5.50 12.09
N SER A 97 -6.51 -5.62 10.78
CA SER A 97 -5.78 -6.57 9.95
C SER A 97 -4.85 -5.90 8.94
N VAL A 98 -3.85 -6.67 8.54
CA VAL A 98 -3.04 -6.37 7.36
C VAL A 98 -3.29 -7.45 6.34
N ARG A 99 -3.86 -7.08 5.19
CA ARG A 99 -4.09 -7.96 4.03
C ARG A 99 -2.87 -7.93 3.11
N LEU A 100 -2.57 -9.09 2.52
CA LEU A 100 -1.38 -9.32 1.70
C LEU A 100 -1.85 -9.74 0.32
N TYR A 101 -1.61 -8.92 -0.69
CA TYR A 101 -2.08 -9.12 -2.06
C TYR A 101 -0.91 -9.32 -3.02
N GLU A 102 -1.02 -10.30 -3.90
CA GLU A 102 -0.12 -10.44 -5.04
C GLU A 102 -0.51 -9.47 -6.15
N LEU A 103 0.44 -8.66 -6.62
CA LEU A 103 0.24 -7.78 -7.76
C LEU A 103 0.74 -8.45 -9.06
N PRO A 104 0.11 -8.15 -10.21
CA PRO A 104 -1.00 -7.22 -10.41
C PRO A 104 -2.39 -7.84 -10.21
N SER A 105 -2.50 -9.12 -9.85
CA SER A 105 -3.77 -9.86 -9.80
C SER A 105 -4.69 -9.45 -8.64
N PHE A 106 -4.14 -8.79 -7.61
CA PHE A 106 -4.79 -8.57 -6.31
C PHE A 106 -5.29 -9.86 -5.67
N LEU A 107 -4.61 -10.98 -5.92
CA LEU A 107 -4.92 -12.24 -5.25
C LEU A 107 -4.51 -12.14 -3.77
N GLU A 108 -5.45 -12.30 -2.85
CA GLU A 108 -5.16 -12.33 -1.41
C GLU A 108 -4.36 -13.59 -1.07
N ARG A 109 -3.12 -13.40 -0.63
CA ARG A 109 -2.19 -14.46 -0.20
C ARG A 109 -2.34 -14.80 1.28
N GLY A 110 -2.82 -13.85 2.06
CA GLY A 110 -3.03 -14.05 3.48
C GLY A 110 -3.40 -12.77 4.21
N ARG A 111 -3.60 -12.93 5.52
CA ARG A 111 -4.06 -11.87 6.41
C ARG A 111 -3.41 -12.02 7.78
N LEU A 112 -2.92 -10.91 8.31
CA LEU A 112 -2.36 -10.81 9.66
C LEU A 112 -3.34 -10.06 10.55
N PHE A 113 -3.42 -10.43 11.82
CA PHE A 113 -4.29 -9.78 12.79
C PHE A 113 -3.46 -9.21 13.94
N ALA A 114 -3.70 -7.94 14.26
CA ALA A 114 -3.10 -7.25 15.39
C ALA A 114 -4.14 -6.99 16.49
N LYS A 115 -3.69 -6.49 17.65
CA LYS A 115 -4.59 -6.17 18.78
C LYS A 115 -5.38 -4.90 18.54
N GLN A 116 -4.79 -3.96 17.79
CA GLN A 116 -5.42 -2.73 17.32
C GLN A 116 -4.99 -2.44 15.87
N VAL A 117 -5.50 -1.34 15.32
CA VAL A 117 -5.17 -0.88 13.98
C VAL A 117 -3.66 -0.75 13.80
N VAL A 118 -3.16 -1.36 12.73
CA VAL A 118 -1.75 -1.26 12.32
C VAL A 118 -1.59 0.06 11.58
N ARG A 119 -0.81 0.98 12.13
CA ARG A 119 -0.60 2.31 11.52
C ARG A 119 0.69 2.42 10.73
N SER A 120 1.62 1.51 10.97
CA SER A 120 2.92 1.51 10.31
C SER A 120 3.28 0.09 9.93
N ILE A 121 3.70 -0.05 8.69
CA ILE A 121 4.29 -1.25 8.12
C ILE A 121 5.62 -0.80 7.56
N GLU A 122 6.71 -1.48 7.90
CA GLU A 122 8.04 -1.16 7.40
C GLU A 122 8.72 -2.41 6.87
N ILE A 123 9.36 -2.30 5.71
CA ILE A 123 10.05 -3.43 5.07
C ILE A 123 11.50 -3.46 5.55
N GLY A 124 11.92 -4.62 6.01
CA GLY A 124 13.28 -4.90 6.42
C GLY A 124 14.07 -5.67 5.35
N PRO A 125 15.38 -5.87 5.58
CA PRO A 125 16.21 -6.69 4.71
C PRO A 125 15.80 -8.16 4.77
N GLU A 126 16.20 -8.94 3.74
CA GLU A 126 16.10 -10.42 3.75
C GLU A 126 14.67 -10.95 4.00
N GLY A 127 13.66 -10.29 3.43
CA GLY A 127 12.26 -10.73 3.54
C GLY A 127 11.62 -10.50 4.92
N LEU A 128 12.23 -9.67 5.76
CA LEU A 128 11.64 -9.23 7.02
C LEU A 128 10.68 -8.06 6.78
N PHE A 129 9.65 -7.98 7.60
CA PHE A 129 8.82 -6.78 7.70
C PHE A 129 8.28 -6.61 9.12
N PHE A 130 7.94 -5.37 9.45
CA PHE A 130 7.56 -4.95 10.78
C PHE A 130 6.16 -4.35 10.73
N THR A 131 5.34 -4.66 11.73
CA THR A 131 4.01 -4.05 11.88
C THR A 131 3.88 -3.44 13.26
N GLY A 132 3.55 -2.15 13.33
CA GLY A 132 3.31 -1.44 14.58
C GLY A 132 1.83 -1.11 14.74
N ASP A 133 1.21 -1.58 15.83
CA ASP A 133 -0.20 -1.33 16.12
C ASP A 133 -0.43 -0.18 17.12
N GLY A 134 -1.69 0.26 17.23
CA GLY A 134 -2.11 1.35 18.12
C GLY A 134 -1.87 1.10 19.61
N THR A 135 -1.55 -0.12 20.04
CA THR A 135 -1.18 -0.41 21.43
C THR A 135 0.28 -0.10 21.74
N GLY A 136 1.09 0.19 20.71
CA GLY A 136 2.54 0.28 20.81
C GLY A 136 3.24 -1.06 20.65
N LEU A 137 2.52 -2.13 20.30
CA LEU A 137 3.10 -3.43 20.03
C LEU A 137 3.75 -3.41 18.64
N LEU A 138 5.04 -3.77 18.60
CA LEU A 138 5.79 -4.03 17.39
C LEU A 138 5.87 -5.54 17.17
N MET A 139 5.43 -6.01 16.01
CA MET A 139 5.62 -7.40 15.58
C MET A 139 6.65 -7.46 14.46
N VAL A 140 7.47 -8.50 14.50
CA VAL A 140 8.48 -8.81 13.48
C VAL A 140 8.02 -10.05 12.74
N TRP A 141 7.96 -9.94 11.42
CA TRP A 141 7.54 -11.02 10.54
C TRP A 141 8.67 -11.36 9.57
N ARG A 142 8.68 -12.62 9.13
CA ARG A 142 9.55 -13.10 8.06
C ARG A 142 8.68 -13.77 7.02
N TRP A 143 8.80 -13.35 5.77
CA TRP A 143 8.21 -14.05 4.65
C TRP A 143 8.93 -15.39 4.47
N LEU A 144 8.19 -16.50 4.60
CA LEU A 144 8.70 -17.85 4.38
C LEU A 144 7.97 -18.44 3.18
N GLU A 145 8.69 -18.78 2.12
CA GLU A 145 8.10 -19.41 0.93
C GLU A 145 7.64 -20.85 1.18
N VAL A 146 8.31 -21.53 2.11
CA VAL A 146 7.95 -22.88 2.52
C VAL A 146 7.22 -22.78 3.86
N PRO A 147 5.95 -23.20 3.94
CA PRO A 147 5.28 -23.33 5.22
C PRO A 147 6.16 -24.22 6.10
N LYS A 148 6.46 -23.79 7.33
CA LYS A 148 6.96 -24.74 8.32
C LYS A 148 5.89 -25.82 8.44
N VAL A 149 6.16 -27.00 7.89
CA VAL A 149 5.41 -28.20 8.23
C VAL A 149 5.52 -28.29 9.75
N ALA A 150 4.41 -28.12 10.45
CA ALA A 150 4.38 -28.33 11.88
C ALA A 150 4.82 -29.78 12.09
N SER A 151 6.03 -29.97 12.61
CA SER A 151 6.44 -31.27 13.13
C SER A 151 5.47 -31.57 14.28
N SER A 152 4.63 -32.58 14.04
CA SER A 152 3.68 -33.17 14.99
C SER A 152 4.34 -33.60 16.28
#